data_AF-A0A5C7ZEM7-F1
#
_entry.id   AF-A0A5C7ZEM7-F1
#
_cell.length_a   1.000
_cell.length_b   1.000
_cell.length_c   1.000
_cell.angle_alpha   90.00
_cell.angle_beta   90.00
_cell.angle_gamma   90.00
#
_symmetry.space_group_name_H-M   'P 1'
#
loop_
_entity.id
_entity.type
_entity.pdbx_description
1 polymer ?
#
loop_
_entity_poly.entity_id
_entity_poly.type
_entity_poly.pdbx_seq_one_letter_code
_entity_poly.pdbx_strand_id
1 'polypeptide(L)'
;MSTDPQPRPTAWLIGMRLPEFEPDPALWPRIQVARHREAVRRRWRHAGGLLALVVALGMSFTMLPQGEVVDSANEEMAQLQQRSSTLERDWLASMPELATAPVDPRLELIDHNLQQAYDDMASPSELIPLWRKRSQAMQEVIDRGPVRSITRI
;
A
#
# COMPACT_ATOMS: atom_id res chain seq x y z
N MET A 1 -21.02 36.79 56.48
CA MET A 1 -20.38 36.89 55.15
C MET A 1 -19.55 35.63 54.96
N SER A 2 -20.16 34.59 54.39
CA SER A 2 -19.49 33.30 54.11
C SER A 2 -19.21 33.23 52.62
N THR A 3 -17.94 33.17 52.25
CA THR A 3 -17.49 32.89 50.88
C THR A 3 -17.40 31.38 50.72
N ASP A 4 -18.31 30.83 49.94
CA ASP A 4 -18.37 29.42 49.56
C ASP A 4 -17.39 29.16 48.38
N PRO A 5 -16.40 28.25 48.52
CA PRO A 5 -15.49 27.94 47.42
C PRO A 5 -16.14 26.97 46.42
N GLN A 6 -16.47 27.49 45.24
CA GLN A 6 -16.93 26.72 44.08
C GLN A 6 -15.94 25.59 43.71
N PRO A 7 -16.41 24.34 43.47
CA PRO A 7 -15.57 23.25 42.99
C PRO A 7 -15.19 23.45 41.52
N ARG A 8 -13.91 23.23 41.19
CA ARG A 8 -13.40 23.28 39.82
C ARG A 8 -13.88 22.04 39.04
N PRO A 9 -14.41 22.19 37.81
CA PRO A 9 -14.78 21.05 36.98
C PRO A 9 -13.52 20.28 36.50
N THR A 10 -13.51 18.99 36.82
CA THR A 10 -12.53 17.97 36.42
C THR A 10 -12.71 17.60 34.94
N ALA A 11 -11.97 18.28 34.06
CA ALA A 11 -12.01 18.11 32.61
C ALA A 11 -11.11 16.98 32.06
N TRP A 12 -11.07 15.80 32.69
CA TRP A 12 -10.19 14.69 32.26
C TRP A 12 -10.85 13.33 32.10
N LEU A 13 -12.18 13.25 31.97
CA LEU A 13 -12.87 12.03 31.53
C LEU A 13 -12.93 11.94 29.99
N ILE A 14 -11.76 12.01 29.34
CA ILE A 14 -11.61 11.70 27.92
C ILE A 14 -11.47 10.17 27.80
N GLY A 15 -12.58 9.48 28.06
CA GLY A 15 -12.82 8.16 27.49
C GLY A 15 -13.14 8.38 26.03
N MET A 16 -12.13 8.30 25.16
CA MET A 16 -12.30 8.45 23.71
C MET A 16 -13.16 7.31 23.15
N ARG A 17 -14.48 7.50 23.19
CA ARG A 17 -15.36 6.87 22.20
C ARG A 17 -15.01 7.56 20.88
N LEU A 18 -14.26 6.87 20.01
CA LEU A 18 -14.05 7.36 18.65
C LEU A 18 -15.43 7.71 18.07
N PRO A 19 -15.61 8.90 17.48
CA PRO A 19 -16.87 9.22 16.81
C PRO A 19 -17.16 8.09 15.82
N GLU A 20 -18.34 7.49 15.94
CA GLU A 20 -18.83 6.49 14.99
C GLU A 20 -18.96 7.21 13.65
N PHE A 21 -17.93 7.07 12.82
CA PHE A 21 -17.91 7.61 11.47
C PHE A 21 -18.82 6.73 10.63
N GLU A 22 -20.07 7.15 10.50
CA GLU A 22 -21.02 6.58 9.56
C GLU A 22 -20.86 7.35 8.23
N PRO A 23 -20.06 6.83 7.26
CA PRO A 23 -19.88 7.53 5.99
C PRO A 23 -21.24 7.59 5.29
N ASP A 24 -21.67 8.81 4.96
CA ASP A 24 -22.89 9.02 4.18
C ASP A 24 -22.80 8.19 2.87
N PRO A 25 -23.70 7.22 2.65
CA PRO A 25 -23.66 6.34 1.49
C PRO A 25 -23.79 7.12 0.16
N ALA A 26 -24.32 8.35 0.19
CA ALA A 26 -24.41 9.23 -0.97
C ALA A 26 -23.06 9.89 -1.35
N LEU A 27 -22.01 9.77 -0.53
CA LEU A 27 -20.66 10.26 -0.85
C LEU A 27 -19.91 9.33 -1.81
N TRP A 28 -20.18 8.02 -1.76
CA TRP A 28 -19.49 7.03 -2.60
C TRP A 28 -19.63 7.29 -4.11
N PRO A 29 -20.83 7.58 -4.65
CA PRO A 29 -20.98 7.90 -6.06
C PRO A 29 -20.20 9.17 -6.46
N ARG A 30 -20.13 10.18 -5.58
CA ARG A 30 -19.40 11.43 -5.85
C ARG A 30 -17.89 11.21 -5.91
N ILE A 31 -17.36 10.42 -4.98
CA ILE A 31 -15.93 10.04 -4.95
C ILE A 31 -15.59 9.19 -6.19
N GLN A 32 -16.47 8.27 -6.59
CA GLN A 32 -16.27 7.48 -7.81
C GLN A 32 -16.25 8.34 -9.07
N VAL A 33 -17.15 9.32 -9.21
CA VAL A 33 -17.16 10.24 -10.37
C VAL A 33 -15.91 11.12 -10.42
N ALA A 34 -15.42 11.60 -9.28
CA ALA A 34 -14.18 12.37 -9.20
C ALA A 34 -12.97 11.53 -9.63
N ARG A 35 -12.84 10.30 -9.10
CA ARG A 35 -11.76 9.36 -9.49
C ARG A 35 -11.83 8.96 -10.96
N HIS A 36 -13.02 8.75 -11.50
CA HIS A 36 -13.19 8.32 -12.88
C HIS A 36 -12.75 9.42 -13.87
N ARG A 37 -12.98 10.70 -13.56
CA ARG A 37 -12.53 11.83 -14.40
C ARG A 37 -11.01 11.99 -14.40
N GLU A 38 -10.35 11.72 -13.28
CA GLU A 38 -8.89 11.76 -13.18
C GLU A 38 -8.23 10.58 -13.89
N ALA A 39 -8.77 9.37 -13.73
CA ALA A 39 -8.28 8.17 -14.41
C ALA A 39 -8.36 8.30 -15.93
N VAL A 40 -9.46 8.87 -16.45
CA VAL A 40 -9.61 9.14 -17.89
C VAL A 40 -8.57 10.15 -18.34
N ARG A 41 -8.38 11.28 -17.66
CA ARG A 41 -7.38 12.28 -18.07
C ARG A 41 -5.94 11.75 -18.06
N ARG A 42 -5.61 10.84 -17.15
CA ARG A 42 -4.28 10.20 -17.09
C ARG A 42 -4.07 9.18 -18.22
N ARG A 43 -5.09 8.40 -18.58
CA ARG A 43 -5.03 7.47 -19.73
C ARG A 43 -4.65 8.15 -21.04
N TRP A 44 -5.17 9.35 -21.31
CA TRP A 44 -4.86 10.08 -22.56
C TRP A 44 -3.44 10.65 -22.61
N ARG A 45 -2.77 10.84 -21.46
CA ARG A 45 -1.37 11.32 -21.43
C ARG A 45 -0.33 10.22 -21.58
N HIS A 46 -0.67 8.97 -21.23
CA HIS A 46 0.27 7.84 -21.28
C HIS A 46 0.05 6.87 -22.45
N ALA A 47 -1.05 6.99 -23.20
CA ALA A 47 -1.33 6.16 -24.37
C ALA A 47 -0.33 6.33 -25.54
N GLY A 48 0.53 7.34 -25.53
CA GLY A 48 1.51 7.58 -26.60
C GLY A 48 2.87 6.87 -26.47
N GLY A 49 3.24 6.34 -25.30
CA GLY A 49 4.65 6.00 -25.03
C GLY A 49 4.99 4.57 -24.60
N LEU A 50 4.05 3.79 -24.03
CA LEU A 50 4.38 2.56 -23.29
C LEU A 50 3.75 1.27 -23.82
N LEU A 51 3.04 1.31 -24.96
CA LEU A 51 2.40 0.13 -25.54
C LEU A 51 3.34 -0.76 -26.39
N ALA A 52 4.58 -0.33 -26.64
CA ALA A 52 5.50 -1.09 -27.49
C ALA A 52 6.22 -2.25 -26.77
N LEU A 53 6.27 -2.28 -25.43
CA LEU A 53 7.15 -3.22 -24.72
C LEU A 53 6.42 -4.46 -24.15
N VAL A 54 5.10 -4.40 -23.95
CA VAL A 54 4.34 -5.52 -23.33
C VAL A 54 3.82 -6.53 -24.36
N VAL A 55 3.54 -6.11 -25.60
CA VAL A 55 2.97 -7.00 -26.64
C VAL A 55 3.97 -8.06 -27.13
N ALA A 56 5.29 -7.84 -26.99
CA ALA A 56 6.30 -8.77 -27.48
C ALA A 56 6.47 -10.05 -26.65
N LEU A 57 5.97 -10.12 -25.40
CA LEU A 57 6.16 -11.29 -24.52
C LEU A 57 4.94 -12.23 -24.40
N GLY A 58 3.77 -11.83 -24.90
CA GLY A 58 2.49 -12.50 -24.59
C GLY A 58 2.06 -13.63 -25.52
N MET A 59 2.73 -13.89 -26.64
CA MET A 59 2.19 -14.78 -27.68
C MET A 59 2.68 -16.24 -27.65
N SER A 60 3.34 -16.71 -26.58
CA SER A 60 3.99 -18.03 -26.61
C SER A 60 3.40 -19.15 -25.74
N PHE A 61 2.28 -18.98 -25.03
CA PHE A 61 1.78 -20.06 -24.16
C PHE A 61 0.27 -20.30 -24.24
N THR A 62 -0.16 -21.10 -25.22
CA THR A 62 -1.57 -21.49 -25.40
C THR A 62 -1.85 -23.00 -25.28
N MET A 63 -0.96 -23.82 -24.70
CA MET A 63 -1.23 -25.27 -24.52
C MET A 63 -0.60 -25.88 -23.25
N LEU A 64 -1.10 -25.54 -22.06
CA LEU A 64 -0.88 -26.36 -20.86
C LEU A 64 -2.14 -26.46 -19.98
N PRO A 65 -2.38 -27.62 -19.33
CA PRO A 65 -3.53 -27.84 -18.45
C PRO A 65 -3.45 -26.93 -17.22
N GLN A 66 -4.41 -26.01 -17.11
CA GLN A 66 -4.38 -24.84 -16.20
C GLN A 66 -4.89 -25.13 -14.77
N GLY A 67 -4.96 -26.39 -14.32
CA GLY A 67 -5.60 -26.75 -13.05
C GLY A 67 -4.76 -26.43 -11.81
N GLU A 68 -3.52 -26.92 -11.74
CA GLU A 68 -2.71 -26.86 -10.50
C GLU A 68 -1.83 -25.60 -10.39
N VAL A 69 -1.57 -24.92 -11.51
CA VAL A 69 -0.69 -23.74 -11.54
C VAL A 69 -1.35 -22.50 -10.93
N VAL A 70 -2.68 -22.42 -10.98
CA VAL A 70 -3.42 -21.26 -10.45
C VAL A 70 -3.40 -21.26 -8.91
N ASP A 71 -3.55 -22.42 -8.28
CA ASP A 71 -3.53 -22.54 -6.82
C ASP A 71 -2.14 -22.23 -6.25
N SER A 72 -1.09 -22.79 -6.85
CA SER A 72 0.30 -22.47 -6.46
C SER A 72 0.67 -20.99 -6.65
N ALA A 73 0.20 -20.35 -7.73
CA ALA A 73 0.43 -18.93 -7.96
C ALA A 73 -0.29 -18.05 -6.92
N ASN A 74 -1.51 -18.42 -6.54
CA ASN A 74 -2.27 -17.72 -5.50
C ASN A 74 -1.60 -17.88 -4.12
N GLU A 75 -1.10 -19.07 -3.79
CA GLU A 75 -0.33 -19.31 -2.56
C GLU A 75 0.97 -18.49 -2.53
N GLU A 76 1.74 -18.46 -3.62
CA GLU A 76 2.96 -17.64 -3.70
C GLU A 76 2.64 -16.15 -3.50
N MET A 77 1.59 -15.66 -4.16
CA MET A 77 1.14 -14.27 -4.01
C MET A 77 0.77 -13.96 -2.56
N ALA A 78 0.01 -14.84 -1.90
CA ALA A 78 -0.38 -14.67 -0.50
C ALA A 78 0.85 -14.62 0.43
N GLN A 79 1.84 -15.48 0.20
CA GLN A 79 3.10 -15.48 0.96
C GLN A 79 3.88 -14.18 0.76
N LEU A 80 3.98 -13.67 -0.47
CA LEU A 80 4.65 -12.40 -0.76
C LEU A 80 3.95 -11.21 -0.11
N GLN A 81 2.61 -11.19 -0.14
CA GLN A 81 1.82 -10.16 0.52
C GLN A 81 2.04 -10.18 2.04
N GLN A 82 2.01 -11.37 2.66
CA GLN A 82 2.26 -11.54 4.09
C GLN A 82 3.69 -11.13 4.48
N ARG A 83 4.67 -11.48 3.66
CA ARG A 83 6.06 -11.06 3.88
C ARG A 83 6.17 -9.54 3.85
N SER A 84 5.58 -8.91 2.84
CA SER A 84 5.64 -7.46 2.68
C SER A 84 4.94 -6.73 3.83
N SER A 85 3.80 -7.22 4.32
CA SER A 85 3.11 -6.61 5.48
C SER A 85 3.87 -6.80 6.79
N THR A 86 4.65 -7.87 6.91
CA THR A 86 5.53 -8.08 8.07
C THR A 86 6.71 -7.10 8.03
N LEU A 87 7.37 -6.96 6.89
CA LEU A 87 8.43 -5.97 6.70
C LEU A 87 7.94 -4.55 6.95
N GLU A 88 6.73 -4.22 6.53
CA GLU A 88 6.12 -2.91 6.76
C GLU A 88 5.91 -2.64 8.26
N ARG A 89 5.39 -3.62 9.01
CA ARG A 89 5.23 -3.51 10.46
C ARG A 89 6.59 -3.36 11.16
N ASP A 90 7.58 -4.14 10.76
CA ASP A 90 8.93 -4.08 11.34
C ASP A 90 9.60 -2.73 11.05
N TRP A 91 9.43 -2.22 9.82
CA TRP A 91 9.91 -0.91 9.42
C TRP A 91 9.24 0.22 10.21
N LEU A 92 7.91 0.21 10.32
CA LEU A 92 7.16 1.18 11.13
C LEU A 92 7.55 1.11 12.61
N ALA A 93 7.75 -0.09 13.16
CA ALA A 93 8.20 -0.28 14.53
C ALA A 93 9.62 0.24 14.77
N SER A 94 10.49 0.17 13.75
CA SER A 94 11.86 0.70 13.80
C SER A 94 11.95 2.23 13.68
N MET A 95 10.85 2.89 13.30
CA MET A 95 10.80 4.33 13.02
C MET A 95 9.77 5.07 13.88
N PRO A 96 9.94 5.13 15.22
CA PRO A 96 8.97 5.79 16.10
C PRO A 96 8.87 7.33 15.91
N GLU A 97 9.87 7.97 15.29
CA GLU A 97 9.94 9.44 15.15
C GLU A 97 9.78 9.98 13.70
N LEU A 98 9.72 9.11 12.69
CA LEU A 98 9.78 9.52 11.27
C LEU A 98 8.39 9.59 10.59
N ALA A 99 7.38 10.13 11.29
CA ALA A 99 6.09 10.42 10.68
C ALA A 99 6.18 11.39 9.47
N THR A 100 7.35 11.99 9.23
CA THR A 100 7.66 12.93 8.15
C THR A 100 8.86 12.52 7.28
N ALA A 101 9.40 11.31 7.42
CA ALA A 101 10.47 10.86 6.51
C ALA A 101 9.96 10.78 5.07
N PRO A 102 10.73 11.28 4.09
CA PRO A 102 10.42 11.03 2.69
C PRO A 102 10.51 9.52 2.41
N VAL A 103 9.41 8.96 1.92
CA VAL A 103 9.34 7.56 1.46
C VAL A 103 10.25 7.41 0.24
N ASP A 104 10.93 6.27 0.11
CA ASP A 104 11.79 6.00 -1.04
C ASP A 104 10.97 6.09 -2.35
N PRO A 105 11.34 6.97 -3.31
CA PRO A 105 10.55 7.18 -4.53
C PRO A 105 10.46 5.92 -5.41
N ARG A 106 11.41 4.99 -5.27
CA ARG A 106 11.35 3.69 -5.96
C ARG A 106 10.24 2.82 -5.37
N LEU A 107 10.06 2.85 -4.05
CA LEU A 107 9.00 2.09 -3.38
C LEU A 107 7.62 2.65 -3.76
N GLU A 108 7.48 3.98 -3.78
CA GLU A 108 6.24 4.66 -4.24
C GLU A 108 5.88 4.28 -5.67
N LEU A 109 6.86 4.20 -6.59
CA LEU A 109 6.63 3.78 -7.96
C LEU A 109 6.16 2.31 -8.05
N ILE A 110 6.71 1.43 -7.22
CA ILE A 110 6.30 0.02 -7.15
C ILE A 110 4.86 -0.09 -6.63
N ASP A 111 4.53 0.63 -5.56
CA ASP A 111 3.18 0.65 -4.99
C ASP A 111 2.16 1.23 -5.98
N HIS A 112 2.53 2.26 -6.75
CA HIS A 112 1.69 2.80 -7.82
C HIS A 112 1.40 1.76 -8.90
N ASN A 113 2.42 1.02 -9.35
CA ASN A 113 2.25 -0.04 -10.35
C ASN A 113 1.41 -1.20 -9.83
N LEU A 114 1.56 -1.56 -8.55
CA LEU A 114 0.71 -2.55 -7.89
C LEU A 114 -0.74 -2.09 -7.87
N GLN A 115 -1.01 -0.85 -7.47
CA GLN A 115 -2.36 -0.30 -7.47
C GLN A 115 -2.97 -0.30 -8.88
N GLN A 116 -2.20 0.12 -9.89
CA GLN A 116 -2.68 0.10 -11.27
C GLN A 116 -3.00 -1.32 -11.74
N ALA A 117 -2.16 -2.30 -11.41
CA ALA A 117 -2.41 -3.70 -11.74
C ALA A 117 -3.69 -4.23 -11.08
N TYR A 118 -3.96 -3.86 -9.81
CA TYR A 118 -5.24 -4.18 -9.16
C TYR A 118 -6.43 -3.49 -9.84
N ASP A 119 -6.29 -2.21 -10.20
CA ASP A 119 -7.35 -1.46 -10.89
C ASP A 119 -7.69 -2.07 -12.26
N ASP A 120 -6.69 -2.61 -12.96
CA ASP A 120 -6.84 -3.31 -14.24
C ASP A 120 -7.22 -4.80 -14.08
N MET A 121 -7.48 -5.27 -12.85
CA MET A 121 -7.78 -6.68 -12.52
C MET A 121 -6.73 -7.67 -13.03
N ALA A 122 -5.45 -7.30 -12.93
CA ALA A 122 -4.31 -8.09 -13.37
C ALA A 122 -4.29 -9.49 -12.76
N SER A 123 -3.80 -10.46 -13.53
CA SER A 123 -3.76 -11.85 -13.07
C SER A 123 -2.65 -12.07 -12.02
N PRO A 124 -2.69 -13.16 -11.23
CA PRO A 124 -1.65 -13.47 -10.26
C PRO A 124 -0.24 -13.50 -10.86
N SER A 125 -0.10 -14.00 -12.09
CA SER A 125 1.17 -14.00 -12.84
C SER A 125 1.75 -12.60 -13.09
N GLU A 126 0.91 -11.57 -13.18
CA GLU A 126 1.31 -10.17 -13.36
C GLU A 126 1.58 -9.50 -11.99
N LEU A 127 0.84 -9.90 -10.96
CA LEU A 127 0.97 -9.35 -9.59
C LEU A 127 2.20 -9.90 -8.83
N ILE A 128 2.50 -11.21 -8.95
CA ILE A 128 3.65 -11.87 -8.29
C ILE A 128 4.98 -11.11 -8.49
N PRO A 129 5.40 -10.76 -9.73
CA PRO A 129 6.67 -10.05 -9.92
C PRO A 129 6.67 -8.65 -9.29
N LEU A 130 5.52 -7.97 -9.20
CA LEU A 130 5.40 -6.67 -8.55
C LEU A 130 5.50 -6.80 -7.03
N TRP A 131 4.81 -7.78 -6.44
CA TRP A 131 4.90 -8.08 -5.01
C TRP A 131 6.32 -8.49 -4.57
N ARG A 132 7.02 -9.24 -5.41
CA ARG A 132 8.43 -9.59 -5.20
C ARG A 132 9.33 -8.34 -5.18
N LYS A 133 9.12 -7.42 -6.15
CA LYS A 133 9.85 -6.14 -6.20
C LYS A 133 9.58 -5.28 -4.98
N ARG A 134 8.33 -5.19 -4.50
CA ARG A 134 7.97 -4.45 -3.28
C ARG A 134 8.70 -5.01 -2.06
N SER A 135 8.62 -6.33 -1.86
CA SER A 135 9.29 -7.01 -0.74
C SER A 135 10.81 -6.78 -0.76
N GLN A 136 11.42 -6.85 -1.93
CA GLN A 136 12.85 -6.59 -2.09
C GLN A 136 13.19 -5.12 -1.80
N ALA A 137 12.44 -4.17 -2.34
CA ALA A 137 12.67 -2.75 -2.10
C ALA A 137 12.49 -2.39 -0.61
N MET A 138 11.48 -2.95 0.06
CA MET A 138 11.30 -2.79 1.52
C MET A 138 12.47 -3.36 2.31
N GLN A 139 12.96 -4.55 1.94
CA GLN A 139 14.15 -5.13 2.58
C GLN A 139 15.36 -4.21 2.38
N GLU A 140 15.58 -3.68 1.18
CA GLU A 140 16.66 -2.73 0.91
C GLU A 140 16.53 -1.45 1.76
N VAL A 141 15.31 -0.93 1.94
CA VAL A 141 15.07 0.24 2.80
C VAL A 141 15.35 -0.07 4.27
N ILE A 142 14.97 -1.25 4.76
CA ILE A 142 15.28 -1.69 6.12
C ILE A 142 16.79 -1.87 6.31
N ASP A 143 17.47 -2.46 5.31
CA ASP A 143 18.91 -2.69 5.33
C ASP A 143 19.71 -1.37 5.24
N ARG A 144 19.18 -0.37 4.51
CA ARG A 144 19.76 0.99 4.37
C ARG A 144 19.32 1.96 5.46
N GLY A 145 18.24 1.66 6.17
CA GLY A 145 17.75 2.41 7.32
C GLY A 145 18.82 2.49 8.41
N PRO A 146 18.60 3.24 9.51
CA PRO A 146 19.63 3.49 10.52
C PRO A 146 19.98 2.19 11.29
N VAL A 147 20.82 1.38 10.67
CA VAL A 147 21.30 0.05 11.03
C VAL A 147 22.77 0.11 10.59
N ARG A 148 23.83 0.14 11.41
CA ARG A 148 24.08 -0.30 12.78
C ARG A 148 25.32 0.47 13.27
N SER A 149 25.17 1.47 14.12
CA SER A 149 26.23 1.84 15.08
C SER A 149 25.97 1.10 16.40
N ILE A 150 25.84 -0.23 16.32
CA ILE A 150 25.85 -1.09 17.52
C ILE A 150 27.24 -1.70 17.57
N THR A 151 28.13 -0.91 18.16
CA THR A 151 29.28 -1.28 18.98
C THR A 151 29.79 -2.71 18.79
N ARG A 152 30.82 -2.85 17.96
CA ARG A 152 31.73 -4.00 18.05
C ARG A 152 33.01 -3.52 18.72
N ILE A 153 33.19 -4.01 19.96
CA ILE A 153 34.40 -4.11 20.79
C ILE A 153 34.89 -2.80 21.42
#